data_AF-R6AJZ6-F1
#
_entry.id   AF-R6AJZ6-F1
#
_cell.length_a   1.000
_cell.length_b   1.000
_cell.length_c   1.000
_cell.angle_alpha   90.00
_cell.angle_beta   90.00
_cell.angle_gamma   90.00
#
_symmetry.space_group_name_H-M   'P 1'
#
loop_
_entity.id
_entity.type
_entity.pdbx_description
1 polymer ?
#
loop_
_entity_poly.entity_id
_entity_poly.type
_entity_poly.pdbx_seq_one_letter_code
_entity_poly.pdbx_strand_id
1 'polypeptide(L)'
;MKKQFKSMECPVCHKFYFSELTEEDVTYGLAQQCTQCGWNYDLEQVNDPDLVDLVNGMSLKEYKKKYKKLIAKDPGYNYLEANYTPIPHTCPVCGKHTFPEAGSFDICPECGWEDDGVMENSPSEFAGCANDLCLQDFRIRYQQEIKKNPHYRYKTNGLPK
;
A
#
# COMPACT_ATOMS: atom_id res chain seq x y z
N MET A 1 -27.93 -5.17 15.91
CA MET A 1 -28.37 -3.95 15.18
C MET A 1 -27.42 -3.76 14.01
N LYS A 2 -27.90 -3.61 12.78
CA LYS A 2 -27.00 -3.27 11.65
C LYS A 2 -26.45 -1.86 11.92
N LYS A 3 -25.12 -1.70 11.99
CA LYS A 3 -24.51 -0.37 12.05
C LYS A 3 -24.86 0.37 10.77
N GLN A 4 -25.34 1.61 10.87
CA GLN A 4 -25.75 2.40 9.71
C GLN A 4 -24.51 3.07 9.10
N PHE A 5 -24.33 2.90 7.79
CA PHE A 5 -23.32 3.63 7.03
C PHE A 5 -23.92 4.85 6.35
N LYS A 6 -23.16 5.94 6.30
CA LYS A 6 -23.46 7.13 5.52
C LYS A 6 -22.17 7.65 4.91
N SER A 7 -22.14 7.81 3.59
CA SER A 7 -21.02 8.46 2.94
C SER A 7 -20.86 9.89 3.44
N MET A 8 -19.62 10.32 3.66
CA MET A 8 -19.33 11.65 4.16
C MET A 8 -17.90 12.07 3.87
N GLU A 9 -17.70 13.37 3.79
CA GLU A 9 -16.39 13.98 3.86
C GLU A 9 -15.80 13.79 5.26
N CYS A 10 -14.50 13.53 5.35
CA CYS A 10 -13.80 13.39 6.61
C CYS A 10 -13.96 14.64 7.46
N PRO A 11 -14.58 14.53 8.66
CA PRO A 11 -14.97 15.68 9.46
C PRO A 11 -13.76 16.35 10.13
N VAL A 12 -12.59 15.72 10.12
CA VAL A 12 -11.36 16.21 10.74
C VAL A 12 -10.57 17.09 9.77
N CYS A 13 -10.37 16.64 8.54
CA CYS A 13 -9.46 17.29 7.59
C CYS A 13 -10.11 17.83 6.33
N HIS A 14 -11.31 17.38 5.96
CA HIS A 14 -12.00 17.81 4.74
C HIS A 14 -11.21 17.54 3.44
N LYS A 15 -10.34 16.53 3.45
CA LYS A 15 -9.48 16.15 2.30
C LYS A 15 -9.67 14.70 1.85
N PHE A 16 -10.60 13.97 2.46
CA PHE A 16 -10.87 12.56 2.18
C PHE A 16 -12.37 12.33 2.20
N TYR A 17 -12.88 11.46 1.33
CA TYR A 17 -14.30 11.16 1.22
C TYR A 17 -14.54 9.66 1.41
N PHE A 18 -15.41 9.31 2.35
CA PHE A 18 -15.80 7.92 2.63
C PHE A 18 -16.99 7.55 1.74
N SER A 19 -16.77 6.89 0.60
CA SER A 19 -17.82 6.55 -0.38
C SER A 19 -18.14 5.06 -0.52
N GLU A 20 -17.23 4.16 -0.16
CA GLU A 20 -17.27 2.76 -0.61
C GLU A 20 -17.03 1.78 0.54
N LEU A 21 -18.01 1.62 1.46
CA LEU A 21 -17.96 0.51 2.42
C LEU A 21 -18.68 -0.72 1.84
N THR A 22 -18.05 -1.89 1.97
CA THR A 22 -18.68 -3.19 1.69
C THR A 22 -19.58 -3.61 2.86
N GLU A 23 -20.46 -4.59 2.63
CA GLU A 23 -21.27 -5.18 3.71
C GLU A 23 -20.40 -5.78 4.83
N GLU A 24 -19.23 -6.31 4.48
CA GLU A 24 -18.25 -6.84 5.44
C GLU A 24 -17.62 -5.72 6.27
N ASP A 25 -17.23 -4.61 5.64
CA ASP A 25 -16.68 -3.45 6.35
C ASP A 25 -17.66 -2.93 7.40
N VAL A 26 -18.95 -2.87 7.05
CA VAL A 26 -20.03 -2.45 7.94
C VAL A 26 -20.29 -3.49 9.04
N THR A 27 -20.32 -4.78 8.68
CA THR A 27 -20.69 -5.88 9.59
C THR A 27 -19.61 -6.15 10.62
N TYR A 28 -18.36 -6.19 10.19
CA TYR A 28 -17.20 -6.44 11.05
C TYR A 28 -16.63 -5.15 11.65
N GLY A 29 -17.15 -3.99 11.27
CA GLY A 29 -16.69 -2.70 11.78
C GLY A 29 -15.25 -2.42 11.39
N LEU A 30 -14.84 -2.83 10.19
CA LEU A 30 -13.56 -2.42 9.61
C LEU A 30 -13.68 -0.93 9.29
N ALA A 31 -13.32 -0.10 10.28
CA ALA A 31 -13.44 1.33 10.14
C ALA A 31 -12.50 1.81 9.02
N GLN A 32 -13.07 2.43 7.99
CA GLN A 32 -12.26 3.10 6.98
C GLN A 32 -11.46 4.22 7.62
N GLN A 33 -10.16 4.21 7.44
CA GLN A 33 -9.28 5.25 7.95
C GLN A 33 -9.06 6.33 6.91
N CYS A 34 -9.19 7.59 7.30
CA CYS A 34 -8.82 8.71 6.44
C CYS A 34 -7.31 8.74 6.22
N THR A 35 -6.84 8.55 4.99
CA THR A 35 -5.40 8.56 4.63
C THR A 35 -4.73 9.92 4.84
N GLN A 36 -5.51 11.00 4.97
CA GLN A 36 -4.99 12.36 5.12
C GLN A 36 -4.73 12.72 6.60
N CYS A 37 -5.55 12.24 7.52
CA CYS A 37 -5.46 12.63 8.94
C CYS A 37 -5.42 11.47 9.95
N GLY A 38 -5.70 10.25 9.52
CA GLY A 38 -5.68 9.04 10.34
C GLY A 38 -6.94 8.79 11.16
N TRP A 39 -7.94 9.67 11.08
CA TRP A 39 -9.20 9.47 11.79
C TRP A 39 -9.97 8.30 11.16
N ASN A 40 -10.36 7.34 11.98
CA ASN A 40 -11.17 6.21 11.59
C ASN A 40 -12.63 6.64 11.50
N TYR A 41 -13.30 6.25 10.42
CA TYR A 41 -14.71 6.52 10.19
C TYR A 41 -15.54 6.06 11.38
N ASP A 42 -16.26 7.00 11.97
CA ASP A 42 -17.14 6.75 13.10
C ASP A 42 -18.34 7.70 13.03
N LEU A 43 -19.51 7.14 12.66
CA LEU A 43 -20.75 7.91 12.56
C LEU A 43 -21.29 8.31 13.94
N GLU A 44 -21.00 7.55 15.00
CA GLU A 44 -21.43 7.85 16.36
C GLU A 44 -20.69 9.08 16.87
N GLN A 45 -19.38 9.16 16.66
CA GLN A 45 -18.58 10.35 16.99
C GLN A 45 -18.93 11.58 16.15
N VAL A 46 -19.48 11.39 14.95
CA VAL A 46 -20.00 12.51 14.14
C VAL A 46 -21.29 13.06 14.74
N ASN A 47 -22.16 12.18 15.23
CA ASN A 47 -23.42 12.54 15.88
C ASN A 47 -23.21 13.10 17.29
N ASP A 48 -22.24 12.57 18.03
CA ASP A 48 -21.80 13.03 19.35
C ASP A 48 -20.28 13.29 19.36
N PRO A 49 -19.83 14.52 19.05
CA PRO A 49 -18.41 14.85 18.95
C PRO A 49 -17.62 14.80 20.26
N ASP A 50 -18.28 14.67 21.41
CA ASP A 50 -17.66 14.49 22.72
C ASP A 50 -17.59 12.99 23.14
N LEU A 51 -18.24 12.08 22.38
CA LEU A 51 -18.15 10.64 22.58
C LEU A 51 -16.71 10.14 22.41
N VAL A 52 -16.20 9.46 23.44
CA VAL A 52 -14.91 8.76 23.39
C VAL A 52 -15.16 7.32 22.97
N ASP A 53 -14.55 6.94 21.85
CA ASP A 53 -14.58 5.58 21.32
C ASP A 53 -13.17 4.95 21.30
N LEU A 54 -13.11 3.62 21.35
CA LEU A 54 -11.89 2.82 21.33
C LEU A 54 -11.15 2.88 19.98
N VAL A 55 -11.85 3.01 18.85
CA VAL A 55 -11.25 2.95 17.51
C VAL A 55 -10.40 4.20 17.22
N ASN A 56 -10.86 5.37 17.67
CA ASN A 56 -10.11 6.62 17.57
C ASN A 56 -9.31 6.97 18.82
N GLY A 57 -9.62 6.33 19.96
CA GLY A 57 -8.94 6.52 21.26
C GLY A 57 -9.15 7.88 21.92
N MET A 58 -9.98 8.75 21.34
CA MET A 58 -10.36 10.08 21.83
C MET A 58 -11.62 10.55 21.10
N SER A 59 -12.27 11.62 21.59
CA SER A 59 -13.45 12.17 20.92
C SER A 59 -13.11 12.87 19.60
N LEU A 60 -14.09 13.02 18.70
CA LEU A 60 -13.89 13.75 17.44
C LEU A 60 -13.41 15.18 17.67
N LYS A 61 -13.89 15.84 18.71
CA LYS A 61 -13.47 17.19 19.09
C LYS A 61 -12.01 17.25 19.54
N GLU A 62 -11.57 16.27 20.34
CA GLU A 62 -10.18 16.14 20.75
C GLU A 62 -9.28 15.82 19.56
N TYR A 63 -9.72 14.93 18.68
CA TYR A 63 -9.02 14.56 17.46
C TYR A 63 -8.81 15.77 16.55
N LYS A 64 -9.86 16.57 16.31
CA LYS A 64 -9.78 17.84 15.56
C LYS A 64 -8.74 18.79 16.16
N LYS A 65 -8.69 18.91 17.48
CA LYS A 65 -7.70 19.75 18.18
C LYS A 65 -6.28 19.22 18.01
N LYS A 66 -6.08 17.90 18.11
CA LYS A 66 -4.79 17.24 17.86
C LYS A 66 -4.33 17.46 16.42
N TYR A 67 -5.20 17.22 15.44
CA TYR A 67 -4.90 17.39 14.02
C TYR A 67 -4.56 18.85 13.66
N LYS A 68 -5.30 19.83 14.20
CA LYS A 68 -4.97 21.26 14.02
C LYS A 68 -3.55 21.61 14.47
N LYS A 69 -3.09 21.03 15.59
CA LYS A 69 -1.71 21.22 16.07
C LYS A 69 -0.68 20.56 15.15
N LEU A 70 -1.00 19.37 14.62
CA LEU A 70 -0.13 18.68 13.66
C LEU A 70 0.02 19.49 12.38
N ILE A 71 -1.08 19.94 11.76
CA ILE A 71 -1.06 20.74 10.54
C ILE A 71 -0.38 22.11 10.75
N ALA A 72 -0.51 22.72 11.93
CA ALA A 72 0.21 23.95 12.24
C ALA A 72 1.73 23.76 12.29
N LYS A 73 2.21 22.55 12.66
CA LYS A 73 3.63 22.21 12.69
C LYS A 73 4.15 21.77 11.32
N ASP A 74 3.33 21.02 10.59
CA ASP A 74 3.62 20.50 9.26
C ASP A 74 2.38 20.65 8.36
N PRO A 75 2.29 21.74 7.58
CA PRO A 75 1.17 21.97 6.67
C PRO A 75 1.03 20.90 5.57
N GLY A 76 2.12 20.18 5.28
CA GLY A 76 2.18 19.10 4.29
C GLY A 76 1.87 17.72 4.85
N TYR A 77 1.60 17.60 6.15
CA TYR A 77 1.37 16.32 6.81
C TYR A 77 0.29 15.50 6.09
N ASN A 78 0.65 14.25 5.80
CA ASN A 78 -0.23 13.21 5.31
C ASN A 78 -0.09 11.98 6.22
N TYR A 79 -1.21 11.46 6.72
CA TYR A 79 -1.18 10.34 7.67
C TYR A 79 -0.61 9.06 7.04
N LEU A 80 -1.01 8.73 5.80
CA LEU A 80 -0.51 7.54 5.11
C LEU A 80 1.01 7.60 4.98
N GLU A 81 1.56 8.70 4.44
CA GLU A 81 3.01 8.87 4.29
C GLU A 81 3.74 8.82 5.63
N ALA A 82 3.22 9.49 6.66
CA ALA A 82 3.85 9.55 7.98
C ALA A 82 3.84 8.21 8.73
N ASN A 83 2.98 7.27 8.33
CA ASN A 83 2.86 5.94 8.94
C ASN A 83 3.17 4.81 7.95
N TYR A 84 3.62 5.14 6.73
CA TYR A 84 4.02 4.16 5.75
C TYR A 84 5.35 3.55 6.16
N THR A 85 5.41 2.21 6.20
CA THR A 85 6.64 1.47 6.44
C THR A 85 6.90 0.63 5.20
N PRO A 86 7.89 1.00 4.36
CA PRO A 86 8.22 0.20 3.19
C PRO A 86 8.69 -1.18 3.65
N ILE A 87 8.21 -2.22 2.97
CA ILE A 87 8.57 -3.61 3.26
C ILE A 87 9.66 -4.01 2.27
N PRO A 88 10.94 -4.00 2.65
CA PRO A 88 12.00 -4.45 1.77
C PRO A 88 11.88 -5.96 1.55
N HIS A 89 12.21 -6.41 0.35
CA HIS A 89 12.21 -7.83 0.02
C HIS A 89 13.31 -8.19 -0.96
N THR A 90 13.68 -9.46 -0.99
CA THR A 90 14.75 -9.95 -1.86
C THR A 90 14.17 -10.40 -3.18
N CYS A 91 14.79 -9.98 -4.28
CA CYS A 91 14.37 -10.30 -5.64
C CYS A 91 14.04 -11.79 -5.79
N PRO A 92 12.78 -12.13 -6.16
CA PRO A 92 12.27 -13.50 -6.13
C PRO A 92 12.85 -14.37 -7.25
N VAL A 93 13.52 -13.76 -8.23
CA VAL A 93 14.16 -14.45 -9.37
C VAL A 93 15.57 -14.89 -9.02
N CYS A 94 16.42 -13.96 -8.56
CA CYS A 94 17.86 -14.20 -8.44
C CYS A 94 18.40 -14.27 -7.01
N GLY A 95 17.66 -13.75 -6.02
CA GLY A 95 18.11 -13.72 -4.62
C GLY A 95 19.26 -12.75 -4.31
N LYS A 96 19.70 -11.92 -5.27
CA LYS A 96 20.94 -11.10 -5.16
C LYS A 96 20.70 -9.60 -4.90
N HIS A 97 19.50 -9.11 -5.16
CA HIS A 97 19.13 -7.71 -4.94
C HIS A 97 18.02 -7.63 -3.92
N THR A 98 18.06 -6.62 -3.05
CA THR A 98 16.98 -6.31 -2.11
C THR A 98 16.31 -5.03 -2.58
N PHE A 99 15.04 -5.13 -2.95
CA PHE A 99 14.21 -3.99 -3.24
C PHE A 99 13.93 -3.24 -1.92
N PRO A 100 13.98 -1.90 -1.92
CA PRO A 100 13.70 -1.11 -0.73
C PRO A 100 12.24 -1.22 -0.27
N GLU A 101 11.34 -1.55 -1.20
CA GLU A 101 9.89 -1.61 -1.03
C GLU A 101 9.32 -2.68 -1.96
N ALA A 102 8.33 -3.44 -1.50
CA ALA A 102 7.66 -4.46 -2.30
C ALA A 102 6.65 -3.84 -3.28
N GLY A 103 6.66 -4.30 -4.54
CA GLY A 103 5.81 -3.73 -5.58
C GLY A 103 6.25 -2.32 -6.00
N SER A 104 7.55 -2.04 -5.89
CA SER A 104 8.16 -0.75 -6.24
C SER A 104 8.22 -0.48 -7.75
N PHE A 105 8.02 -1.51 -8.58
CA PHE A 105 8.30 -1.51 -10.03
C PHE A 105 9.76 -1.18 -10.37
N ASP A 106 10.67 -1.25 -9.40
CA ASP A 106 12.10 -1.15 -9.66
C ASP A 106 12.60 -2.40 -10.39
N ILE A 107 13.57 -2.22 -11.29
CA ILE A 107 14.18 -3.33 -12.03
C ILE A 107 15.39 -3.86 -11.28
N CYS A 108 15.38 -5.15 -10.96
CA CYS A 108 16.51 -5.84 -10.35
C CYS A 108 17.76 -5.73 -11.25
N PRO A 109 18.84 -5.07 -10.80
CA PRO A 109 20.04 -4.84 -11.62
C PRO A 109 20.83 -6.12 -11.91
N GLU A 110 20.53 -7.23 -11.21
CA GLU A 110 21.23 -8.50 -11.38
C GLU A 110 20.55 -9.39 -12.43
N CYS A 111 19.22 -9.44 -12.47
CA CYS A 111 18.48 -10.37 -13.35
C CYS A 111 17.47 -9.72 -14.30
N GLY A 112 17.12 -8.44 -14.09
CA GLY A 112 16.19 -7.69 -14.93
C GLY A 112 14.71 -7.85 -14.59
N TRP A 113 14.37 -8.52 -13.49
CA TRP A 113 12.99 -8.61 -13.00
C TRP A 113 12.50 -7.24 -12.53
N GLU A 114 11.37 -6.77 -13.04
CA GLU A 114 10.64 -5.59 -12.54
C GLU A 114 9.76 -6.01 -11.36
N ASP A 115 9.92 -5.33 -10.22
CA ASP A 115 9.27 -5.64 -8.94
C ASP A 115 7.76 -5.35 -8.97
N ASP A 116 6.98 -6.32 -9.44
CA ASP A 116 5.53 -6.26 -9.50
C ASP A 116 4.91 -7.26 -8.50
N GLY A 117 4.32 -6.73 -7.43
CA GLY A 117 3.73 -7.54 -6.36
C GLY A 117 2.57 -8.44 -6.83
N VAL A 118 1.85 -8.07 -7.90
CA VAL A 118 0.77 -8.91 -8.45
C VAL A 118 1.37 -10.13 -9.16
N MET A 119 2.40 -9.92 -9.99
CA MET A 119 3.11 -11.02 -10.65
C MET A 119 3.84 -11.92 -9.63
N GLU A 120 4.32 -11.36 -8.52
CA GLU A 120 4.96 -12.13 -7.46
C GLU A 120 3.98 -12.96 -6.63
N ASN A 121 2.79 -12.43 -6.36
CA ASN A 121 1.73 -13.13 -5.63
C ASN A 121 1.04 -14.22 -6.46
N SER A 122 1.06 -14.12 -7.80
CA SER A 122 0.57 -15.17 -8.72
C SER A 122 1.67 -15.59 -9.70
N PRO A 123 2.64 -16.44 -9.27
CA PRO A 123 3.87 -16.67 -10.01
C PRO A 123 3.74 -17.27 -11.42
N SER A 124 2.60 -17.89 -11.73
CA SER A 124 2.30 -18.53 -13.02
C SER A 124 1.38 -17.68 -13.90
N GLU A 125 0.99 -16.48 -13.46
CA GLU A 125 0.02 -15.62 -14.14
C GLU A 125 0.67 -14.31 -14.61
N PHE A 126 -0.11 -13.47 -15.29
CA PHE A 126 0.23 -12.08 -15.63
C PHE A 126 1.49 -11.89 -16.50
N ALA A 127 1.88 -12.90 -17.29
CA ALA A 127 2.89 -12.72 -18.33
C ALA A 127 2.47 -11.61 -19.31
N GLY A 128 3.40 -10.70 -19.64
CA GLY A 128 3.13 -9.53 -20.48
C GLY A 128 2.57 -8.32 -19.73
N CYS A 129 2.51 -8.35 -18.40
CA CYS A 129 2.26 -7.17 -17.56
C CYS A 129 3.57 -6.39 -17.33
N ALA A 130 4.02 -6.20 -16.09
CA ALA A 130 5.30 -5.51 -15.83
C ALA A 130 6.51 -6.26 -16.41
N ASN A 131 6.43 -7.59 -16.49
CA ASN A 131 7.46 -8.43 -17.11
C ASN A 131 6.89 -9.19 -18.31
N ASP A 132 7.73 -9.47 -19.30
CA ASP A 132 7.37 -10.23 -20.51
C ASP A 132 6.96 -11.68 -20.22
N LEU A 133 7.47 -12.24 -19.13
CA LEU A 133 7.17 -13.58 -18.63
C LEU A 133 6.58 -13.50 -17.21
N CYS A 134 5.77 -14.49 -16.84
CA CYS A 134 5.38 -14.68 -15.44
C CYS A 134 6.62 -15.02 -14.59
N LEU A 135 6.52 -14.84 -13.27
CA LEU A 135 7.66 -15.04 -12.37
C LEU A 135 8.29 -16.44 -12.51
N GLN A 136 7.48 -17.47 -12.68
CA GLN A 136 7.95 -18.85 -12.84
C GLN A 136 8.79 -19.03 -14.11
N ASP A 137 8.32 -18.54 -15.26
CA ASP A 137 9.05 -18.65 -16.52
C ASP A 137 10.27 -17.74 -16.55
N PHE A 138 10.20 -16.57 -15.92
CA PHE A 138 11.35 -15.67 -15.77
C PHE A 138 12.47 -16.34 -14.95
N ARG A 139 12.13 -17.03 -13.84
CA ARG A 139 13.09 -17.82 -13.06
C ARG A 139 13.80 -18.87 -13.92
N ILE A 140 13.05 -19.58 -14.76
CA ILE A 140 13.61 -20.58 -15.68
C ILE A 140 14.57 -19.92 -16.68
N ARG A 141 14.15 -18.80 -17.29
CA ARG A 141 15.01 -18.02 -18.21
C ARG A 141 16.32 -17.60 -17.53
N TYR A 142 16.23 -17.03 -16.33
CA TYR A 142 17.42 -16.59 -15.60
C TYR A 142 18.36 -17.76 -15.27
N GLN A 143 17.83 -18.92 -14.86
CA GLN A 143 18.64 -20.11 -14.64
C GLN A 143 19.35 -20.59 -15.93
N GLN A 144 18.69 -20.50 -17.09
CA GLN A 144 19.31 -20.83 -18.36
C GLN A 144 20.45 -19.86 -18.71
N GLU A 145 20.27 -18.56 -18.48
CA GLU A 145 21.33 -17.56 -18.70
C GLU A 145 22.54 -17.79 -17.78
N ILE A 146 22.31 -18.11 -16.50
CA ILE A 146 23.39 -18.46 -15.56
C ILE A 146 24.13 -19.73 -15.98
N LYS A 147 23.42 -20.74 -16.53
CA LYS A 147 24.07 -21.95 -17.08
C LYS A 147 24.95 -21.64 -18.28
N LYS A 148 24.54 -20.72 -19.16
CA LYS A 148 25.31 -20.28 -20.33
C LYS A 148 26.52 -19.42 -19.92
N ASN A 149 26.34 -18.54 -18.95
CA ASN A 149 27.35 -17.65 -18.42
C ASN A 149 27.20 -17.53 -16.90
N PRO A 150 28.07 -18.17 -16.10
CA PRO A 150 28.03 -18.07 -14.64
C PRO A 150 28.19 -16.64 -14.09
N HIS A 151 28.72 -15.73 -14.90
CA HIS A 151 28.87 -14.31 -14.60
C HIS A 151 27.82 -13.44 -15.30
N TYR A 152 26.68 -14.01 -15.72
CA TYR A 152 25.57 -13.26 -16.27
C TYR A 152 25.14 -12.14 -15.33
N ARG A 153 24.94 -10.96 -15.91
CA ARG A 153 24.32 -9.80 -15.28
C ARG A 153 23.40 -9.13 -16.28
N TYR A 154 22.26 -8.68 -15.78
CA TYR A 154 21.35 -7.85 -16.55
C TYR A 154 22.07 -6.60 -17.07
N LYS A 155 21.84 -6.29 -18.35
CA LYS A 155 22.31 -5.05 -18.99
C LYS A 155 21.08 -4.38 -19.57
N THR A 156 20.84 -3.12 -19.21
CA THR A 156 19.69 -2.30 -19.62
C THR A 156 19.56 -2.07 -21.14
N ASN A 157 20.48 -2.60 -21.95
CA ASN A 157 20.57 -2.36 -23.39
C ASN A 157 20.31 -3.62 -24.25
N GLY A 158 19.64 -4.66 -23.74
CA GLY A 158 19.55 -5.92 -24.50
C GLY A 158 18.50 -6.96 -24.14
N LEU A 159 17.58 -6.69 -23.22
CA LEU A 159 16.35 -7.47 -23.10
C LEU A 159 15.17 -6.58 -23.53
N PRO A 160 14.22 -7.08 -24.32
CA PRO A 160 13.08 -6.28 -24.72
C PRO A 160 12.29 -5.84 -23.48
N LYS A 161 11.82 -4.60 -23.51
CA LYS A 161 10.54 -4.30 -22.88
C LYS A 161 9.45 -5.04 -23.66
#